data_AF-A0A2V9PNZ1-F1
#
_entry.id   AF-A0A2V9PNZ1-F1
#
_cell.length_a   1.000
_cell.length_b   1.000
_cell.length_c   1.000
_cell.angle_alpha   90.00
_cell.angle_beta   90.00
_cell.angle_gamma   90.00
#
_symmetry.space_group_name_H-M   'P 1'
#
loop_
_entity.id
_entity.type
_entity.pdbx_description
1 polymer ?
#
loop_
_entity_poly.entity_id
_entity_poly.type
_entity_poly.pdbx_seq_one_letter_code
_entity_poly.pdbx_strand_id
1 'polypeptide(L)'
;MNELRWDKMSPGDVVLVYNRGRIHFAGEIAAKVRNKDLARYFWREDDAGSTWELMYFIVNEERTDVAIEKLNPLFGYQPSYRPQGFSMINEDAVSNFAQNYGDILGVLKTLERGEELIHLPSRKEEVIARIDERIERVPTEHDEMQWRLIRLGHLAKCDVWVPRNDQSKQYEGHKFRDLVLQQFHQTLDVPRSIENIDVVWKFGPYSVKSAFEIEHSTSIYSGILRLSDLRAEAPNSNYP
;
A
#
# COMPACT_ATOMS: atom_id res chain seq x y z
N MET A 1 -10.13 27.01 -12.70
CA MET A 1 -9.94 26.44 -11.35
C MET A 1 -9.72 24.92 -11.40
N ASN A 2 -10.57 24.15 -12.10
CA ASN A 2 -10.38 22.70 -12.25
C ASN A 2 -9.19 22.33 -13.15
N GLU A 3 -8.90 23.13 -14.18
CA GLU A 3 -7.76 22.92 -15.09
C GLU A 3 -6.42 22.91 -14.34
N LEU A 4 -6.14 23.93 -13.51
CA LEU A 4 -4.92 23.97 -12.68
C LEU A 4 -4.79 22.78 -11.73
N ARG A 5 -5.90 22.25 -11.21
CA ARG A 5 -5.89 21.07 -10.33
C ARG A 5 -5.67 19.80 -11.14
N TRP A 6 -6.27 19.72 -12.33
CA TRP A 6 -6.11 18.59 -13.24
C TRP A 6 -4.69 18.52 -13.82
N ASP A 7 -4.06 19.67 -14.08
CA ASP A 7 -2.68 19.78 -14.53
C ASP A 7 -1.69 19.23 -13.50
N LYS A 8 -2.00 19.37 -12.20
CA LYS A 8 -1.17 18.85 -11.11
C LYS A 8 -1.30 17.34 -10.89
N MET A 9 -2.33 16.70 -11.44
CA MET A 9 -2.50 15.25 -11.32
C MET A 9 -1.42 14.51 -12.10
N SER A 10 -0.85 13.47 -11.49
CA SER A 10 0.10 12.56 -12.12
C SER A 10 -0.43 11.12 -12.05
N PRO A 11 -0.07 10.26 -13.02
CA PRO A 11 -0.28 8.83 -12.87
C PRO A 11 0.30 8.33 -11.54
N GLY A 12 -0.47 7.52 -10.81
CA GLY A 12 -0.16 7.05 -9.46
C GLY A 12 -0.79 7.88 -8.33
N ASP A 13 -1.30 9.08 -8.60
CA ASP A 13 -2.01 9.86 -7.57
C ASP A 13 -3.30 9.16 -7.13
N VAL A 14 -3.59 9.18 -5.83
CA VAL A 14 -4.83 8.61 -5.29
C VAL A 14 -5.96 9.64 -5.33
N VAL A 15 -7.10 9.24 -5.89
CA VAL A 15 -8.34 10.02 -5.89
C VAL A 15 -9.38 9.36 -5.00
N LEU A 16 -10.02 10.18 -4.16
CA LEU A 16 -11.13 9.79 -3.31
C LEU A 16 -12.45 10.35 -3.90
N VAL A 17 -13.40 9.46 -4.19
CA VAL A 17 -14.73 9.83 -4.65
C VAL A 17 -15.65 9.98 -3.45
N TYR A 18 -16.00 11.23 -3.18
CA TYR A 18 -16.81 11.63 -2.03
C TYR A 18 -18.22 12.06 -2.47
N ASN A 19 -19.26 11.50 -1.84
CA ASN A 19 -20.64 11.93 -2.00
C ASN A 19 -21.43 11.72 -0.70
N ARG A 20 -22.41 12.59 -0.41
CA ARG A 20 -23.32 12.47 0.75
C ARG A 20 -22.61 12.21 2.09
N GLY A 21 -21.46 12.84 2.33
CA GLY A 21 -20.73 12.69 3.60
C GLY A 21 -19.82 11.47 3.67
N ARG A 22 -19.69 10.68 2.59
CA ARG A 22 -18.97 9.39 2.59
C ARG A 22 -18.00 9.27 1.42
N ILE A 23 -16.88 8.60 1.65
CA ILE A 23 -15.97 8.13 0.61
C ILE A 23 -16.51 6.80 0.10
N HIS A 24 -16.92 6.78 -1.17
CA HIS A 24 -17.49 5.59 -1.80
C HIS A 24 -16.47 4.77 -2.58
N PHE A 25 -15.47 5.45 -3.12
CA PHE A 25 -14.41 4.84 -3.91
C PHE A 25 -13.11 5.55 -3.67
N ALA A 26 -12.03 4.79 -3.72
CA ALA A 26 -10.67 5.29 -3.79
C ALA A 26 -9.94 4.53 -4.89
N GLY A 27 -9.06 5.19 -5.63
CA GLY A 27 -8.29 4.55 -6.69
C GLY A 27 -7.20 5.45 -7.23
N GLU A 28 -6.36 4.89 -8.07
CA GLU A 28 -5.17 5.55 -8.59
C GLU A 28 -5.42 6.11 -9.98
N ILE A 29 -4.87 7.28 -10.27
CA ILE A 29 -4.88 7.84 -11.62
C ILE A 29 -3.98 7.00 -12.51
N ALA A 30 -4.55 6.41 -13.56
CA ALA A 30 -3.77 5.73 -14.60
C ALA A 30 -3.25 6.70 -15.65
N ALA A 31 -4.13 7.62 -16.08
CA ALA A 31 -3.83 8.57 -17.14
C ALA A 31 -4.80 9.75 -17.07
N LYS A 32 -4.43 10.85 -17.73
CA LYS A 32 -5.30 12.00 -17.95
C LYS A 32 -5.25 12.43 -19.41
N VAL A 33 -6.39 12.86 -19.95
CA VAL A 33 -6.50 13.36 -21.33
C VAL A 33 -7.41 14.58 -21.38
N ARG A 34 -7.02 15.57 -22.18
CA ARG A 34 -7.93 16.64 -22.60
C ARG A 34 -8.44 16.30 -24.01
N ASN A 35 -9.73 15.99 -24.14
CA ASN A 35 -10.30 15.59 -25.42
C ASN A 35 -11.73 16.10 -25.59
N LYS A 36 -11.90 17.11 -26.45
CA LYS A 36 -13.20 17.74 -26.71
C LYS A 36 -14.17 16.83 -27.45
N ASP A 37 -13.69 16.03 -28.39
CA ASP A 37 -14.54 15.14 -29.18
C ASP A 37 -15.09 14.00 -28.31
N LEU A 38 -14.24 13.44 -27.47
CA LEU A 38 -14.63 12.43 -26.49
C LEU A 38 -15.59 13.02 -25.45
N ALA A 39 -15.35 14.26 -25.01
CA ALA A 39 -16.21 14.97 -24.08
C ALA A 39 -17.61 15.23 -24.65
N ARG A 40 -17.71 15.65 -25.91
CA ARG A 40 -18.99 15.78 -26.63
C ARG A 40 -19.71 14.45 -26.75
N TYR A 41 -18.97 13.38 -27.04
CA TYR A 41 -19.54 12.05 -27.17
C TYR A 41 -20.16 11.56 -25.86
N PHE A 42 -19.49 11.75 -24.72
CA PHE A 42 -19.98 11.28 -23.43
C PHE A 42 -20.95 12.24 -22.73
N TRP A 43 -20.67 13.55 -22.76
CA TRP A 43 -21.34 14.54 -21.91
C TRP A 43 -22.14 15.58 -22.69
N ARG A 44 -22.06 15.55 -24.03
CA ARG A 44 -22.66 16.56 -24.91
C ARG A 44 -22.11 17.96 -24.63
N GLU A 45 -22.73 18.98 -25.22
CA GLU A 45 -22.43 20.38 -24.95
C GLU A 45 -23.56 20.99 -24.11
N ASP A 46 -23.21 21.99 -23.30
CA ASP A 46 -24.20 22.86 -22.66
C ASP A 46 -24.78 23.88 -23.65
N ASP A 47 -25.75 24.67 -23.20
CA ASP A 47 -26.42 25.70 -24.01
C ASP A 47 -25.45 26.79 -24.52
N ALA A 48 -24.25 26.88 -23.94
CA ALA A 48 -23.18 27.80 -24.34
C ALA A 48 -22.15 27.14 -25.28
N GLY A 49 -22.35 25.88 -25.69
CA GLY A 49 -21.42 25.14 -26.55
C GLY A 49 -20.17 24.64 -25.84
N SER A 50 -20.16 24.63 -24.51
CA SER A 50 -19.04 24.14 -23.69
C SER A 50 -19.23 22.67 -23.30
N THR A 51 -18.12 21.97 -23.04
CA THR A 51 -18.12 20.57 -22.61
C THR A 51 -17.00 20.30 -21.60
N TRP A 52 -17.05 19.19 -20.88
CA TRP A 52 -16.07 18.83 -19.86
C TRP A 52 -14.84 18.17 -20.47
N GLU A 53 -13.99 18.92 -21.16
CA GLU A 53 -12.88 18.34 -21.95
C GLU A 53 -11.82 17.59 -21.12
N LEU A 54 -11.74 17.85 -19.81
CA LEU A 54 -10.70 17.33 -18.92
C LEU A 54 -11.14 15.99 -18.33
N MET A 55 -10.47 14.91 -18.73
CA MET A 55 -10.78 13.55 -18.32
C MET A 55 -9.56 12.93 -17.61
N TYR A 56 -9.83 12.00 -16.71
CA TYR A 56 -8.82 11.13 -16.12
C TYR A 56 -9.41 9.75 -15.88
N PHE A 57 -8.54 8.76 -15.85
CA PHE A 57 -8.89 7.35 -15.73
C PHE A 57 -8.38 6.85 -14.38
N ILE A 58 -9.25 6.12 -13.68
CA ILE A 58 -8.95 5.53 -12.38
C ILE A 58 -8.74 4.03 -12.57
N VAL A 59 -7.73 3.48 -11.93
CA VAL A 59 -7.43 2.04 -11.83
C VAL A 59 -7.29 1.64 -10.37
N ASN A 60 -7.23 0.33 -10.11
CA ASN A 60 -7.10 -0.21 -8.75
C ASN A 60 -8.20 0.34 -7.82
N GLU A 61 -9.42 0.45 -8.36
CA GLU A 61 -10.56 1.01 -7.65
C GLU A 61 -10.98 0.10 -6.49
N GLU A 62 -11.05 0.69 -5.31
CA GLU A 62 -11.53 0.03 -4.11
C GLU A 62 -12.81 0.69 -3.64
N ARG A 63 -13.84 -0.14 -3.45
CA ARG A 63 -15.11 0.30 -2.85
C ARG A 63 -14.93 0.47 -1.35
N THR A 64 -15.48 1.56 -0.84
CA THR A 64 -15.45 1.90 0.58
C THR A 64 -16.78 2.52 1.00
N ASP A 65 -17.08 2.49 2.29
CA ASP A 65 -18.18 3.24 2.87
C ASP A 65 -17.77 3.94 4.19
N VAL A 66 -16.85 4.90 4.05
CA VAL A 66 -16.25 5.61 5.20
C VAL A 66 -16.80 7.02 5.29
N ALA A 67 -17.34 7.39 6.44
CA ALA A 67 -17.75 8.76 6.71
C ALA A 67 -16.54 9.70 6.68
N ILE A 68 -16.63 10.81 5.94
CA ILE A 68 -15.54 11.79 5.79
C ILE A 68 -15.11 12.37 7.15
N GLU A 69 -16.03 12.41 8.12
CA GLU A 69 -15.78 12.89 9.48
C GLU A 69 -14.76 12.03 10.25
N LYS A 70 -14.66 10.74 9.92
CA LYS A 70 -13.64 9.83 10.46
C LYS A 70 -12.27 10.04 9.81
N LEU A 71 -12.27 10.48 8.55
CA LEU A 71 -11.05 10.64 7.74
C LEU A 71 -10.40 12.02 7.93
N ASN A 72 -11.21 13.08 7.99
CA ASN A 72 -10.75 14.47 8.11
C ASN A 72 -9.71 14.70 9.22
N PRO A 73 -9.91 14.19 10.46
CA PRO A 73 -8.94 14.40 11.54
C PRO A 73 -7.55 13.81 11.25
N LEU A 74 -7.48 12.74 10.45
CA LEU A 74 -6.22 12.08 10.10
C LEU A 74 -5.37 12.94 9.15
N PHE A 75 -6.01 13.82 8.39
CA PHE A 75 -5.37 14.83 7.56
C PHE A 75 -5.24 16.19 8.27
N GLY A 76 -5.59 16.28 9.57
CA GLY A 76 -5.56 17.52 10.34
C GLY A 76 -6.71 18.49 10.02
N TYR A 77 -7.75 18.06 9.31
CA TYR A 77 -8.94 18.86 9.04
C TYR A 77 -9.99 18.70 10.16
N GLN A 78 -10.86 19.69 10.32
CA GLN A 78 -12.00 19.56 11.23
C GLN A 78 -12.95 18.44 10.76
N PRO A 79 -13.55 17.64 11.66
CA PRO A 79 -14.51 16.60 11.28
C PRO A 79 -15.65 17.10 10.40
N SER A 80 -16.12 18.32 10.64
CA SER A 80 -17.19 19.00 9.90
C SER A 80 -16.76 19.53 8.52
N TYR A 81 -15.46 19.52 8.18
CA TYR A 81 -14.98 19.96 6.88
C TYR A 81 -15.60 19.11 5.76
N ARG A 82 -16.00 19.76 4.67
CA ARG A 82 -16.59 19.11 3.49
C ARG A 82 -15.85 19.57 2.25
N PRO A 83 -15.07 18.69 1.60
CA PRO A 83 -14.45 18.99 0.32
C PRO A 83 -15.52 19.43 -0.70
N GLN A 84 -15.20 20.47 -1.49
CA GLN A 84 -16.11 21.02 -2.50
C GLN A 84 -15.54 20.78 -3.90
N GLY A 85 -16.36 20.19 -4.78
CA GLY A 85 -15.96 19.86 -6.15
C GLY A 85 -14.67 19.05 -6.21
N PHE A 86 -13.88 19.29 -7.25
CA PHE A 86 -12.57 18.65 -7.42
C PHE A 86 -11.52 19.39 -6.59
N SER A 87 -11.02 18.80 -5.51
CA SER A 87 -10.12 19.41 -4.53
C SER A 87 -8.88 18.55 -4.30
N MET A 88 -7.75 19.19 -4.02
CA MET A 88 -6.52 18.52 -3.60
C MET A 88 -6.37 18.61 -2.08
N ILE A 89 -5.83 17.57 -1.47
CA ILE A 89 -5.36 17.60 -0.09
C ILE A 89 -3.96 18.24 -0.10
N ASN A 90 -3.64 19.04 0.92
CA ASN A 90 -2.32 19.66 1.03
C ASN A 90 -1.24 18.58 1.17
N GLU A 91 -0.13 18.69 0.43
CA GLU A 91 1.04 17.80 0.50
C GLU A 91 1.54 17.58 1.94
N ASP A 92 1.57 18.62 2.77
CA ASP A 92 1.97 18.47 4.18
C ASP A 92 1.01 17.55 4.95
N ALA A 93 -0.30 17.67 4.70
CA ALA A 93 -1.31 16.84 5.31
C ALA A 93 -1.23 15.40 4.81
N VAL A 94 -0.95 15.19 3.52
CA VAL A 94 -0.73 13.87 2.92
C VAL A 94 0.52 13.22 3.52
N SER A 95 1.64 13.96 3.61
CA SER A 95 2.88 13.46 4.18
C SER A 95 2.71 13.09 5.66
N ASN A 96 2.06 13.94 6.45
CA ASN A 96 1.78 13.66 7.86
C ASN A 96 0.85 12.45 8.02
N PHE A 97 -0.19 12.34 7.17
CA PHE A 97 -1.07 11.19 7.15
C PHE A 97 -0.30 9.90 6.86
N ALA A 98 0.52 9.91 5.79
CA ALA A 98 1.29 8.74 5.37
C ALA A 98 2.30 8.30 6.45
N GLN A 99 2.98 9.25 7.10
CA GLN A 99 3.93 8.96 8.17
C GLN A 99 3.26 8.34 9.42
N ASN A 100 2.04 8.78 9.75
CA ASN A 100 1.38 8.38 11.00
C ASN A 100 0.43 7.19 10.84
N TYR A 101 -0.13 6.97 9.65
CA TYR A 101 -1.18 5.98 9.41
C TYR A 101 -0.90 5.07 8.22
N GLY A 102 0.08 5.42 7.39
CA GLY A 102 0.41 4.66 6.20
C GLY A 102 -0.54 4.93 5.02
N ASP A 103 -1.05 3.87 4.41
CA ASP A 103 -1.75 3.95 3.12
C ASP A 103 -3.24 4.29 3.31
N ILE A 104 -3.76 5.13 2.42
CA ILE A 104 -5.14 5.60 2.49
C ILE A 104 -6.16 4.49 2.25
N LEU A 105 -5.90 3.54 1.35
CA LEU A 105 -6.81 2.41 1.13
C LEU A 105 -6.86 1.52 2.37
N GLY A 106 -5.70 1.22 2.96
CA GLY A 106 -5.60 0.51 4.24
C GLY A 106 -6.41 1.17 5.34
N VAL A 107 -6.21 2.48 5.54
CA VAL A 107 -6.94 3.27 6.53
C VAL A 107 -8.45 3.26 6.28
N LEU A 108 -8.89 3.42 5.02
CA LEU A 108 -10.32 3.36 4.68
C LEU A 108 -10.93 2.00 5.02
N LYS A 109 -10.25 0.89 4.71
CA LYS A 109 -10.73 -0.45 5.06
C LYS A 109 -10.75 -0.69 6.57
N THR A 110 -9.77 -0.20 7.31
CA THR A 110 -9.75 -0.29 8.78
C THR A 110 -10.92 0.49 9.38
N LEU A 111 -11.15 1.73 8.92
CA LEU A 111 -12.26 2.57 9.36
C LEU A 111 -13.64 1.98 9.02
N GLU A 112 -13.76 1.31 7.89
CA GLU A 112 -14.97 0.61 7.44
C GLU A 112 -15.29 -0.59 8.33
N ARG A 113 -14.27 -1.36 8.74
CA ARG A 113 -14.41 -2.48 9.68
C ARG A 113 -14.68 -2.03 11.13
N GLY A 114 -14.53 -0.74 11.42
CA GLY A 114 -14.67 -0.18 12.76
C GLY A 114 -13.50 -0.54 13.68
N GLU A 115 -12.36 -0.88 13.11
CA GLU A 115 -11.13 -1.20 13.83
C GLU A 115 -10.41 0.09 14.27
N GLU A 116 -9.64 0.01 15.34
CA GLU A 116 -8.79 1.13 15.77
C GLU A 116 -7.60 1.29 14.82
N LEU A 117 -7.33 2.54 14.43
CA LEU A 117 -6.15 2.87 13.64
C LEU A 117 -4.90 2.82 14.51
N ILE A 118 -3.90 2.08 14.05
CA ILE A 118 -2.58 2.05 14.67
C ILE A 118 -1.85 3.33 14.29
N HIS A 119 -1.54 4.17 15.28
CA HIS A 119 -0.71 5.35 15.08
C HIS A 119 0.77 4.93 15.06
N LEU A 120 1.45 5.15 13.94
CA LEU A 120 2.88 4.91 13.78
C LEU A 120 3.65 6.03 14.49
N PRO A 121 4.43 5.76 15.55
CA PRO A 121 5.25 6.79 16.18
C PRO A 121 6.31 7.27 15.18
N SER A 122 6.29 8.56 14.85
CA SER A 122 7.19 9.17 13.87
C SER A 122 8.65 9.01 14.34
N ARG A 123 9.42 8.13 13.68
CA ARG A 123 10.85 7.98 13.94
C ARG A 123 11.63 9.00 13.10
N LYS A 124 11.79 10.22 13.63
CA LYS A 124 12.86 11.12 13.18
C LYS A 124 14.18 10.60 13.74
N GLU A 125 14.85 9.69 13.05
CA GLU A 125 16.28 9.41 13.25
C GLU A 125 16.80 8.54 12.09
N GLU A 126 17.46 9.19 11.13
CA GLU A 126 18.38 8.53 10.20
C GLU A 126 19.61 8.06 11.00
N VAL A 127 19.89 6.76 11.03
CA VAL A 127 21.14 6.22 11.60
C VAL A 127 21.95 5.59 10.48
N ILE A 128 22.95 6.35 9.99
CA ILE A 128 24.05 5.82 9.19
C ILE A 128 25.07 5.24 10.18
N ALA A 129 25.23 3.92 10.23
CA ALA A 129 26.36 3.29 10.92
C ALA A 129 26.87 2.09 10.11
N ARG A 130 28.15 2.13 9.73
CA ARG A 130 28.92 1.01 9.18
C ARG A 130 29.44 0.18 10.35
N ILE A 131 29.05 -1.08 10.48
CA ILE A 131 29.72 -2.06 11.38
C ILE A 131 29.71 -3.44 10.69
N ASP A 132 30.86 -4.09 10.72
CA ASP A 132 31.19 -5.35 10.06
C ASP A 132 31.31 -6.43 11.15
N GLU A 133 30.29 -7.28 11.33
CA GLU A 133 30.35 -8.44 12.23
C GLU A 133 29.70 -9.67 11.58
N ARG A 134 30.44 -10.79 11.56
CA ARG A 134 30.00 -12.11 11.11
C ARG A 134 29.71 -13.00 12.32
N ILE A 135 28.52 -13.58 12.37
CA ILE A 135 28.14 -14.69 13.28
C ILE A 135 27.60 -15.83 12.41
N GLU A 136 27.66 -17.10 12.83
CA GLU A 136 27.31 -18.28 12.02
C GLU A 136 25.86 -18.80 12.26
N ARG A 137 25.28 -19.44 11.23
CA ARG A 137 23.89 -19.95 11.16
C ARG A 137 23.62 -21.20 12.03
N VAL A 138 22.50 -21.22 12.75
CA VAL A 138 21.86 -22.44 13.29
C VAL A 138 20.54 -22.72 12.54
N PRO A 139 20.46 -23.72 11.65
CA PRO A 139 19.33 -23.90 10.72
C PRO A 139 17.95 -24.13 11.35
N THR A 140 17.89 -24.72 12.54
CA THR A 140 16.60 -25.07 13.19
C THR A 140 15.83 -23.86 13.72
N GLU A 141 16.52 -22.77 14.06
CA GLU A 141 15.88 -21.56 14.58
C GLU A 141 15.22 -20.74 13.46
N HIS A 142 15.85 -20.66 12.27
CA HIS A 142 15.29 -19.96 11.11
C HIS A 142 13.97 -20.59 10.65
N ASP A 143 13.95 -21.92 10.51
CA ASP A 143 12.77 -22.66 10.08
C ASP A 143 11.63 -22.54 11.13
N GLU A 144 11.96 -22.56 12.42
CA GLU A 144 10.98 -22.32 13.49
C GLU A 144 10.37 -20.91 13.41
N MET A 145 11.19 -19.88 13.21
CA MET A 145 10.73 -18.50 13.10
C MET A 145 9.88 -18.28 11.84
N GLN A 146 10.27 -18.87 10.70
CA GLN A 146 9.48 -18.85 9.47
C GLN A 146 8.11 -19.50 9.70
N TRP A 147 8.08 -20.68 10.35
CA TRP A 147 6.83 -21.34 10.71
C TRP A 147 5.93 -20.40 11.54
N ARG A 148 6.50 -19.75 12.57
CA ARG A 148 5.73 -18.89 13.50
C ARG A 148 5.10 -17.72 12.76
N LEU A 149 5.85 -17.09 11.85
CA LEU A 149 5.34 -16.01 11.01
C LEU A 149 4.28 -16.49 10.02
N ILE A 150 4.41 -17.68 9.44
CA ILE A 150 3.37 -18.28 8.60
C ILE A 150 2.08 -18.43 9.40
N ARG A 151 2.13 -19.03 10.60
CA ARG A 151 0.93 -19.23 11.43
C ARG A 151 0.29 -17.91 11.85
N LEU A 152 1.09 -16.94 12.26
CA LEU A 152 0.60 -15.62 12.64
C LEU A 152 -0.07 -14.90 11.46
N GLY A 153 0.50 -15.00 10.26
CA GLY A 153 -0.10 -14.44 9.03
C GLY A 153 -1.49 -15.01 8.76
N HIS A 154 -1.67 -16.33 8.91
CA HIS A 154 -2.97 -16.98 8.75
C HIS A 154 -3.97 -16.55 9.83
N LEU A 155 -3.53 -16.46 11.09
CA LEU A 155 -4.37 -15.97 12.19
C LEU A 155 -4.79 -14.51 11.95
N ALA A 156 -3.91 -13.71 11.34
CA ALA A 156 -4.19 -12.34 10.91
C ALA A 156 -5.00 -12.24 9.60
N LYS A 157 -5.49 -13.38 9.07
CA LYS A 157 -6.28 -13.49 7.82
C LYS A 157 -5.55 -12.91 6.60
N CYS A 158 -4.24 -13.08 6.54
CA CYS A 158 -3.40 -12.66 5.41
C CYS A 158 -3.03 -13.87 4.56
N ASP A 159 -2.82 -13.64 3.27
CA ASP A 159 -2.13 -14.61 2.41
C ASP A 159 -0.64 -14.55 2.75
N VAL A 160 0.05 -15.68 2.83
CA VAL A 160 1.48 -15.71 3.19
C VAL A 160 2.29 -16.24 2.02
N TRP A 161 3.42 -15.61 1.73
CA TRP A 161 4.40 -16.04 0.75
C TRP A 161 5.78 -16.17 1.40
N VAL A 162 6.55 -17.16 0.95
CA VAL A 162 7.96 -17.36 1.31
C VAL A 162 8.75 -17.71 0.04
N PRO A 163 10.09 -17.49 0.03
CA PRO A 163 10.94 -17.82 -1.11
C PRO A 163 10.82 -19.26 -1.55
N ARG A 164 10.97 -19.50 -2.86
CA ARG A 164 10.78 -20.83 -3.47
C ARG A 164 11.68 -21.91 -2.85
N ASN A 165 12.88 -21.55 -2.43
CA ASN A 165 13.83 -22.45 -1.77
C ASN A 165 13.34 -22.90 -0.39
N ASP A 166 12.55 -22.06 0.28
CA ASP A 166 12.05 -22.31 1.63
C ASP A 166 10.68 -23.02 1.64
N GLN A 167 9.93 -22.96 0.53
CA GLN A 167 8.64 -23.64 0.41
C GLN A 167 8.75 -25.16 0.61
N SER A 168 9.88 -25.79 0.28
CA SER A 168 10.08 -27.23 0.50
C SER A 168 10.39 -27.61 1.95
N LYS A 169 10.63 -26.63 2.83
CA LYS A 169 10.91 -26.86 4.24
C LYS A 169 9.65 -27.31 5.00
N GLN A 170 9.87 -27.90 6.17
CA GLN A 170 8.81 -28.29 7.08
C GLN A 170 9.24 -28.08 8.53
N TYR A 171 8.27 -27.76 9.37
CA TYR A 171 8.46 -27.66 10.81
C TYR A 171 7.22 -28.20 11.52
N GLU A 172 7.42 -28.99 12.59
CA GLU A 172 6.35 -29.74 13.29
C GLU A 172 5.44 -30.58 12.38
N GLY A 173 5.98 -31.15 11.30
CA GLY A 173 5.22 -31.97 10.34
C GLY A 173 4.37 -31.18 9.34
N HIS A 174 4.38 -29.85 9.42
CA HIS A 174 3.71 -28.98 8.46
C HIS A 174 4.70 -28.51 7.38
N LYS A 175 4.39 -28.80 6.12
CA LYS A 175 5.17 -28.30 4.98
C LYS A 175 4.75 -26.89 4.64
N PHE A 176 5.72 -26.00 4.44
CA PHE A 176 5.43 -24.59 4.15
C PHE A 176 4.67 -24.43 2.84
N ARG A 177 5.01 -25.22 1.81
CA ARG A 177 4.32 -25.22 0.51
C ARG A 177 2.81 -25.33 0.63
N ASP A 178 2.29 -26.07 1.61
CA ASP A 178 0.85 -26.31 1.76
C ASP A 178 0.12 -25.14 2.43
N LEU A 179 0.88 -24.18 2.98
CA LEU A 179 0.39 -23.05 3.76
C LEU A 179 0.72 -21.70 3.10
N VAL A 180 1.48 -21.68 2.01
CA VAL A 180 1.94 -20.41 1.40
C VAL A 180 1.58 -20.33 -0.07
N LEU A 181 1.48 -19.11 -0.58
CA LEU A 181 1.37 -18.82 -1.99
C LEU A 181 2.58 -19.37 -2.73
N GLN A 182 2.35 -20.12 -3.82
CA GLN A 182 3.43 -20.71 -4.62
C GLN A 182 4.19 -19.64 -5.43
N GLN A 183 3.48 -18.60 -5.84
CA GLN A 183 4.01 -17.50 -6.64
C GLN A 183 3.74 -16.18 -5.90
N PHE A 184 4.68 -15.25 -6.00
CA PHE A 184 4.56 -13.94 -5.34
C PHE A 184 3.54 -13.04 -6.07
N HIS A 185 3.56 -13.02 -7.40
CA HIS A 185 2.58 -12.33 -8.25
C HIS A 185 2.10 -13.28 -9.36
N GLN A 186 0.89 -13.04 -9.89
CA GLN A 186 0.32 -13.85 -10.99
C GLN A 186 0.73 -13.37 -12.39
N THR A 187 1.26 -12.15 -12.54
CA THR A 187 1.31 -11.47 -13.86
C THR A 187 2.58 -10.66 -14.16
N LEU A 188 3.48 -10.42 -13.19
CA LEU A 188 4.71 -9.65 -13.39
C LEU A 188 5.92 -10.34 -12.74
N ASP A 189 7.09 -10.17 -13.35
CA ASP A 189 8.37 -10.62 -12.80
C ASP A 189 8.60 -9.95 -11.44
N VAL A 190 8.96 -10.77 -10.46
CA VAL A 190 9.29 -10.31 -9.12
C VAL A 190 10.70 -9.71 -9.17
N PRO A 191 10.91 -8.44 -8.78
CA PRO A 191 12.25 -7.89 -8.64
C PRO A 191 13.12 -8.83 -7.78
N ARG A 192 14.34 -9.14 -8.24
CA ARG A 192 15.26 -10.07 -7.55
C ARG A 192 15.56 -9.69 -6.09
N SER A 193 15.36 -8.42 -5.74
CA SER A 193 15.47 -7.90 -4.37
C SER A 193 14.43 -8.51 -3.43
N ILE A 194 13.22 -8.80 -3.92
CA ILE A 194 12.11 -9.39 -3.15
C ILE A 194 12.27 -10.90 -3.00
N GLU A 195 12.92 -11.58 -3.95
CA GLU A 195 13.14 -13.04 -3.92
C GLU A 195 13.89 -13.52 -2.67
N ASN A 196 14.58 -12.62 -1.96
CA ASN A 196 15.41 -12.91 -0.82
C ASN A 196 14.81 -12.50 0.53
N ILE A 197 13.54 -12.09 0.58
CA ILE A 197 12.83 -11.77 1.83
C ILE A 197 12.26 -13.05 2.43
N ASP A 198 12.54 -13.33 3.71
CA ASP A 198 12.17 -14.61 4.35
C ASP A 198 10.66 -14.88 4.38
N VAL A 199 9.84 -13.90 4.74
CA VAL A 199 8.37 -14.06 4.80
C VAL A 199 7.68 -12.77 4.37
N VAL A 200 6.65 -12.88 3.53
CA VAL A 200 5.78 -11.76 3.15
C VAL A 200 4.32 -12.11 3.39
N TRP A 201 3.62 -11.27 4.13
CA TRP A 201 2.18 -11.29 4.31
C TRP A 201 1.53 -10.34 3.33
N LYS A 202 0.52 -10.83 2.62
CA LYS A 202 -0.20 -10.12 1.57
C LYS A 202 -1.68 -9.98 1.93
N PHE A 203 -2.30 -8.94 1.40
CA PHE A 203 -3.74 -8.78 1.37
C PHE A 203 -4.21 -8.90 -0.08
N GLY A 204 -4.54 -10.12 -0.50
CA GLY A 204 -4.84 -10.40 -1.90
C GLY A 204 -3.60 -10.43 -2.81
N PRO A 205 -3.79 -10.43 -4.14
CA PRO A 205 -2.72 -10.77 -5.10
C PRO A 205 -1.63 -9.71 -5.26
N TYR A 206 -1.93 -8.44 -4.96
CA TYR A 206 -1.04 -7.31 -5.27
C TYR A 206 -0.64 -6.49 -4.04
N SER A 207 -1.47 -6.47 -2.99
CA SER A 207 -1.12 -5.72 -1.79
C SER A 207 -0.22 -6.57 -0.93
N VAL A 208 0.96 -6.04 -0.75
CA VAL A 208 1.87 -6.45 0.28
C VAL A 208 1.22 -5.79 1.57
N LYS A 209 1.03 -6.50 2.71
CA LYS A 209 0.77 -5.98 4.07
C LYS A 209 1.96 -5.94 5.08
N SER A 210 2.74 -7.03 5.27
CA SER A 210 3.93 -7.05 6.16
C SER A 210 5.03 -8.01 5.67
N ALA A 211 6.31 -7.72 5.90
CA ALA A 211 7.48 -8.44 5.36
C ALA A 211 8.45 -8.58 6.50
N PHE A 212 9.08 -9.73 6.57
CA PHE A 212 9.87 -10.12 7.70
C PHE A 212 11.17 -10.70 7.17
N GLU A 213 12.26 -10.19 7.70
CA GLU A 213 13.59 -10.77 7.60
C GLU A 213 13.90 -11.41 8.96
N ILE A 214 14.32 -12.66 8.95
CA ILE A 214 14.64 -13.45 10.12
C ILE A 214 16.15 -13.41 10.27
N GLU A 215 16.62 -12.36 10.93
CA GLU A 215 18.05 -12.12 11.09
C GLU A 215 18.64 -13.01 12.18
N HIS A 216 19.63 -13.81 11.81
CA HIS A 216 20.46 -14.55 12.77
C HIS A 216 21.95 -14.58 12.42
N SER A 217 22.42 -13.89 11.37
CA SER A 217 23.86 -13.86 11.00
C SER A 217 24.22 -13.13 9.70
N THR A 218 23.26 -12.64 8.92
CA THR A 218 23.56 -11.75 7.80
C THR A 218 23.63 -10.33 8.33
N SER A 219 24.55 -9.53 7.78
CA SER A 219 24.61 -8.10 8.07
C SER A 219 23.18 -7.55 7.94
N ILE A 220 22.67 -6.99 9.03
CA ILE A 220 21.38 -6.29 9.16
C ILE A 220 21.11 -5.39 7.93
N TYR A 221 22.18 -4.94 7.27
CA TYR A 221 22.16 -4.15 6.06
C TYR A 221 21.56 -4.85 4.83
N SER A 222 21.73 -6.17 4.67
CA SER A 222 21.16 -6.90 3.53
C SER A 222 19.66 -7.09 3.64
N GLY A 223 19.15 -7.38 4.84
CA GLY A 223 17.71 -7.39 5.13
C GLY A 223 17.11 -5.99 5.01
N ILE A 224 17.76 -4.96 5.57
CA ILE A 224 17.33 -3.56 5.42
C ILE A 224 17.32 -3.12 3.96
N LEU A 225 18.34 -3.45 3.16
CA LEU A 225 18.39 -3.04 1.76
C LEU A 225 17.32 -3.76 0.93
N ARG A 226 17.03 -5.05 1.20
CA ARG A 226 15.93 -5.76 0.53
C ARG A 226 14.55 -5.22 0.91
N LEU A 227 14.36 -4.83 2.17
CA LEU A 227 13.15 -4.14 2.61
C LEU A 227 13.06 -2.72 2.02
N SER A 228 14.19 -2.03 1.84
CA SER A 228 14.26 -0.74 1.14
C SER A 228 13.97 -0.87 -0.36
N ASP A 229 14.47 -1.92 -1.01
CA ASP A 229 14.21 -2.22 -2.41
C ASP A 229 12.75 -2.65 -2.59
N LEU A 230 12.19 -3.45 -1.68
CA LEU A 230 10.77 -3.76 -1.63
C LEU A 230 9.93 -2.48 -1.55
N ARG A 231 10.34 -1.52 -0.71
CA ARG A 231 9.68 -0.22 -0.59
C ARG A 231 9.79 0.61 -1.87
N ALA A 232 10.93 0.55 -2.58
CA ALA A 232 11.12 1.27 -3.84
C ALA A 232 10.29 0.65 -4.99
N GLU A 233 10.14 -0.67 -5.01
CA GLU A 233 9.43 -1.45 -6.05
C GLU A 233 7.93 -1.61 -5.76
N ALA A 234 7.52 -1.49 -4.50
CA ALA A 234 6.13 -1.45 -4.04
C ALA A 234 5.86 -0.12 -3.30
N PRO A 235 5.90 1.04 -3.99
CA PRO A 235 5.75 2.36 -3.38
C PRO A 235 4.41 2.58 -2.66
N ASN A 236 3.44 1.69 -2.89
CA ASN A 236 2.10 1.72 -2.28
C ASN A 236 1.95 0.73 -1.10
N SER A 237 3.05 0.18 -0.56
CA SER A 237 3.05 -0.75 0.58
C SER A 237 3.60 -0.10 1.84
N ASN A 238 2.80 -0.11 2.93
CA ASN A 238 3.22 0.38 4.25
C ASN A 238 3.53 -0.79 5.19
N TYR A 239 4.78 -1.19 5.14
CA TYR A 239 5.39 -2.18 5.99
C TYR A 239 6.41 -1.50 6.90
N PRO A 240 6.63 -2.00 8.12
CA PRO A 240 7.87 -1.67 8.84
C PRO A 240 9.11 -2.20 8.10
#